data_AF-A0A4Q4ZD12-F1
#
_entry.id   AF-A0A4Q4ZD12-F1
#
_cell.length_a   1.000
_cell.length_b   1.000
_cell.length_c   1.000
_cell.angle_alpha   90.00
_cell.angle_beta   90.00
_cell.angle_gamma   90.00
#
_symmetry.space_group_name_H-M   'P 1'
#
loop_
_entity.id
_entity.type
_entity.pdbx_description
1 polymer ?
#
loop_
_entity_poly.entity_id
_entity_poly.type
_entity_poly.pdbx_seq_one_letter_code
_entity_poly.pdbx_strand_id
1 'polypeptide(L)'
;MLRRTLSALSLAVAAPLALVAGTSAPAAAAPCSAPLTTAIADLTVAAEVRTGYSRDLLPHWVDADVDIDHMVPLAEAWDSGARSWTTATRRAYANDLGDYRTLVSVTDNVNQADSAEKSAVQSLAATCTSSTISVTLAS
;
A
#
# COMPACT_ATOMS: atom_id res chain seq x y z
N MET A 1 -44.60 -69.44 47.89
CA MET A 1 -45.27 -68.17 48.27
C MET A 1 -44.51 -67.00 47.65
N LEU A 2 -45.17 -65.85 47.46
CA LEU A 2 -44.79 -64.59 46.76
C LEU A 2 -45.10 -64.61 45.25
N ARG A 3 -46.21 -64.02 44.75
CA ARG A 3 -46.78 -62.64 44.82
C ARG A 3 -46.18 -61.66 43.79
N ARG A 4 -46.93 -61.50 42.69
CA ARG A 4 -47.42 -60.25 42.05
C ARG A 4 -46.43 -59.10 41.70
N THR A 5 -46.31 -58.87 40.38
CA THR A 5 -46.51 -57.61 39.61
C THR A 5 -45.73 -56.33 39.99
N LEU A 6 -45.08 -55.70 38.99
CA LEU A 6 -45.55 -54.47 38.32
C LEU A 6 -44.48 -53.95 37.34
N SER A 7 -44.89 -53.72 36.08
CA SER A 7 -44.15 -52.94 35.08
C SER A 7 -44.18 -51.46 35.46
N ALA A 8 -43.04 -50.77 35.40
CA ALA A 8 -42.96 -49.32 35.46
C ALA A 8 -42.43 -48.78 34.12
N LEU A 9 -43.35 -48.12 33.42
CA LEU A 9 -43.17 -47.31 32.23
C LEU A 9 -42.09 -46.23 32.49
N SER A 10 -40.95 -46.33 31.81
CA SER A 10 -39.91 -45.30 31.90
C SER A 10 -40.12 -44.26 30.80
N LEU A 11 -40.41 -43.04 31.23
CA LEU A 11 -40.62 -41.85 30.40
C LEU A 11 -39.28 -41.43 29.77
N ALA A 12 -39.20 -41.42 28.44
CA ALA A 12 -38.03 -40.92 27.72
C ALA A 12 -37.95 -39.38 27.87
N VAL A 13 -36.92 -38.89 28.57
CA VAL A 13 -36.60 -37.46 28.65
C VAL A 13 -35.88 -37.08 27.35
N ALA A 14 -36.57 -36.33 26.48
CA ALA A 14 -35.94 -35.70 25.32
C ALA A 14 -35.21 -34.43 25.78
N ALA A 15 -33.87 -34.46 25.81
CA ALA A 15 -33.07 -33.27 25.99
C ALA A 15 -33.09 -32.44 24.69
N PRO A 16 -33.44 -31.14 24.72
CA PRO A 16 -33.36 -30.30 23.53
C PRO A 16 -31.90 -30.04 23.21
N LEU A 17 -31.47 -30.48 22.02
CA LEU A 17 -30.16 -30.13 21.45
C LEU A 17 -30.20 -28.64 21.09
N ALA A 18 -29.59 -27.80 21.92
CA ALA A 18 -29.46 -26.37 21.63
C ALA A 18 -28.47 -26.20 20.46
N LEU A 19 -28.99 -25.89 19.28
CA LEU A 19 -28.18 -25.54 18.12
C LEU A 19 -27.61 -24.13 18.34
N VAL A 20 -26.38 -24.05 18.85
CA VAL A 20 -25.61 -22.80 18.83
C VAL A 20 -25.33 -22.49 17.36
N ALA A 21 -26.05 -21.52 16.80
CA ALA A 21 -25.67 -20.88 15.56
C ALA A 21 -24.37 -20.09 15.84
N GLY A 22 -23.23 -20.74 15.63
CA GLY A 22 -21.94 -20.06 15.63
C GLY A 22 -21.94 -19.05 14.51
N THR A 23 -22.12 -17.77 14.82
CA THR A 23 -21.79 -16.69 13.88
C THR A 23 -20.28 -16.74 13.69
N SER A 24 -19.80 -17.33 12.60
CA SER A 24 -18.41 -17.19 12.20
C SER A 24 -18.17 -15.70 11.98
N ALA A 25 -17.35 -15.10 12.84
CA ALA A 25 -16.78 -13.80 12.52
C ALA A 25 -16.05 -13.95 11.17
N PRO A 26 -16.10 -12.96 10.27
CA PRO A 26 -15.29 -13.02 9.06
C PRO A 26 -13.83 -13.16 9.54
N ALA A 27 -13.14 -14.17 9.03
CA ALA A 27 -11.71 -14.31 9.27
C ALA A 27 -11.07 -13.05 8.67
N ALA A 28 -10.71 -12.09 9.53
CA ALA A 28 -9.90 -10.96 9.11
C ALA A 28 -8.61 -11.55 8.54
N ALA A 29 -8.31 -11.23 7.28
CA ALA A 29 -7.02 -11.60 6.69
C ALA A 29 -5.93 -11.10 7.64
N ALA A 30 -5.02 -11.99 8.03
CA ALA A 30 -3.92 -11.61 8.91
C ALA A 30 -3.16 -10.45 8.26
N PRO A 31 -2.84 -9.37 8.99
CA PRO A 31 -2.07 -8.27 8.44
C PRO A 31 -0.71 -8.79 7.97
N CYS A 32 -0.33 -8.45 6.74
CA CYS A 32 1.02 -8.73 6.26
C CYS A 32 1.96 -7.70 6.89
N SER A 33 2.92 -8.20 7.67
CA SER A 33 3.97 -7.38 8.26
C SER A 33 5.32 -8.04 7.99
N ALA A 34 6.24 -7.27 7.44
CA ALA A 34 7.62 -7.69 7.21
C ALA A 34 8.58 -6.54 7.55
N PRO A 35 9.77 -6.86 8.09
CA PRO A 35 10.83 -5.86 8.21
C PRO A 35 11.21 -5.29 6.85
N LEU A 36 11.40 -3.97 6.75
CA LEU A 36 11.83 -3.33 5.51
C LEU A 36 13.13 -3.94 4.97
N THR A 37 14.06 -4.28 5.85
CA THR A 37 15.35 -4.90 5.51
C THR A 37 15.18 -6.27 4.83
N THR A 38 14.23 -7.09 5.30
CA THR A 38 13.89 -8.36 4.66
C THR A 38 13.29 -8.14 3.28
N ALA A 39 12.38 -7.16 3.14
CA ALA A 39 11.71 -6.87 1.87
C ALA A 39 12.69 -6.31 0.82
N ILE A 40 13.65 -5.48 1.23
CA ILE A 40 14.71 -4.97 0.34
C ILE A 40 15.68 -6.10 -0.05
N ALA A 41 16.02 -7.01 0.88
CA ALA A 41 16.92 -8.12 0.59
C ALA A 41 16.37 -9.09 -0.47
N ASP A 42 15.04 -9.18 -0.61
CA ASP A 42 14.35 -9.98 -1.62
C ASP A 42 14.32 -9.32 -3.01
N LEU A 43 14.69 -8.04 -3.13
CA LEU A 43 14.77 -7.37 -4.43
C LEU A 43 15.89 -7.99 -5.27
N THR A 44 15.56 -8.34 -6.51
CA THR A 44 16.57 -8.84 -7.45
C THR A 44 17.52 -7.72 -7.84
N VAL A 45 18.80 -7.85 -7.45
CA VAL A 45 19.84 -6.88 -7.82
C VAL A 45 20.23 -7.09 -9.29
N ALA A 46 19.81 -6.17 -10.15
CA ALA A 46 20.28 -6.13 -11.53
C ALA A 46 21.69 -5.52 -11.60
N ALA A 47 22.50 -5.97 -12.55
CA ALA A 47 23.79 -5.33 -12.82
C ALA A 47 23.56 -3.91 -13.34
N GLU A 48 24.25 -2.94 -12.72
CA GLU A 48 24.15 -1.54 -13.13
C GLU A 48 24.79 -1.33 -14.51
N VAL A 49 24.03 -0.77 -15.45
CA VAL A 49 24.52 -0.46 -16.80
C VAL A 49 24.97 1.00 -16.85
N ARG A 50 26.28 1.23 -16.71
CA ARG A 50 26.90 2.56 -16.78
C ARG A 50 27.42 2.94 -18.17
N THR A 51 27.25 2.09 -19.18
CA THR A 51 27.76 2.35 -20.54
C THR A 51 27.16 3.63 -21.11
N GLY A 52 28.01 4.60 -21.45
CA GLY A 52 27.59 5.90 -21.99
C GLY A 52 27.28 6.97 -20.92
N TYR A 53 27.31 6.63 -19.63
CA TYR A 53 27.18 7.60 -18.56
C TYR A 53 28.52 8.34 -18.34
N SER A 54 28.49 9.68 -18.37
CA SER A 54 29.60 10.53 -17.93
C SER A 54 29.04 11.69 -17.12
N ARG A 55 29.43 11.79 -15.83
CA ARG A 55 28.97 12.85 -14.93
C ARG A 55 29.44 14.23 -15.38
N ASP A 56 30.55 14.29 -16.12
CA ASP A 56 31.09 15.52 -16.71
C ASP A 56 30.14 16.13 -17.76
N LEU A 57 29.24 15.33 -18.35
CA LEU A 57 28.21 15.81 -19.28
C LEU A 57 26.99 16.41 -18.56
N LEU A 58 26.95 16.34 -17.23
CA LEU A 58 25.85 16.84 -16.40
C LEU A 58 26.29 18.01 -15.50
N PRO A 59 26.94 19.08 -16.03
CA PRO A 59 27.52 20.14 -15.21
C PRO A 59 26.47 21.02 -14.48
N HIS A 60 25.19 20.88 -14.83
CA HIS A 60 24.07 21.61 -14.22
C HIS A 60 23.30 20.76 -13.19
N TRP A 61 23.68 19.50 -12.98
CA TRP A 61 23.12 18.68 -11.92
C TRP A 61 23.72 19.14 -10.59
N VAL A 62 22.96 20.00 -9.91
CA VAL A 62 23.18 20.37 -8.53
C VAL A 62 22.28 19.47 -7.71
N ASP A 63 22.87 18.68 -6.81
CA ASP A 63 22.12 17.96 -5.77
C ASP A 63 21.65 19.03 -4.77
N ALA A 64 20.58 19.75 -5.15
CA ALA A 64 19.91 20.70 -4.28
C ALA A 64 18.89 19.91 -3.46
N ASP A 65 18.84 20.13 -2.15
CA ASP A 65 17.93 19.44 -1.21
C ASP A 65 16.46 19.89 -1.37
N VAL A 66 16.00 20.16 -2.59
CA VAL A 66 14.66 20.67 -2.90
C VAL A 66 14.06 19.98 -4.12
N ASP A 67 12.84 19.47 -3.93
CA ASP A 67 11.99 18.92 -4.98
C ASP A 67 10.88 19.92 -5.33
N ILE A 68 10.44 19.92 -6.59
CA ILE A 68 9.33 20.74 -7.06
C ILE A 68 8.16 19.83 -7.44
N ASP A 69 7.06 19.94 -6.70
CA ASP A 69 5.84 19.15 -6.91
C ASP A 69 4.68 20.01 -7.40
N HIS A 70 3.80 19.42 -8.20
CA HIS A 70 2.52 20.04 -8.55
C HIS A 70 1.47 19.76 -7.48
N MET A 71 0.87 20.80 -6.90
CA MET A 71 -0.23 20.66 -5.93
C MET A 71 -1.46 19.98 -6.53
N VAL A 72 -1.70 20.21 -7.82
CA VAL A 72 -2.68 19.47 -8.62
C VAL A 72 -1.89 18.67 -9.66
N PRO A 73 -1.91 17.32 -9.59
CA PRO A 73 -1.17 16.50 -10.54
C PRO A 73 -1.54 16.84 -11.99
N LEU A 74 -0.54 16.83 -12.89
CA LEU A 74 -0.76 17.13 -14.30
C LEU A 74 -1.80 16.20 -14.95
N ALA A 75 -1.89 14.95 -14.51
CA ALA A 75 -2.91 14.00 -14.95
C ALA A 75 -4.32 14.44 -14.52
N GLU A 76 -4.49 14.89 -13.27
CA GLU A 76 -5.77 15.40 -12.78
C GLU A 76 -6.16 16.70 -13.51
N ALA A 77 -5.21 17.63 -13.69
CA ALA A 77 -5.45 18.84 -14.47
C ALA A 77 -5.90 18.52 -15.90
N TRP A 78 -5.30 17.49 -16.51
CA TRP A 78 -5.67 17.01 -17.84
C TRP A 78 -7.11 16.51 -17.90
N ASP A 79 -7.49 15.63 -16.99
CA ASP A 79 -8.83 15.02 -16.92
C ASP A 79 -9.91 16.06 -16.59
N SER A 80 -9.57 17.04 -15.75
CA SER A 80 -10.42 18.17 -15.37
C SER A 80 -10.54 19.27 -16.44
N GLY A 81 -9.90 19.13 -17.61
CA GLY A 81 -10.14 19.99 -18.77
C GLY A 81 -8.91 20.62 -19.42
N ALA A 82 -7.72 20.49 -18.83
CA ALA A 82 -6.48 21.01 -19.42
C ALA A 82 -6.11 20.32 -20.75
N ARG A 83 -6.71 19.15 -21.03
CA ARG A 83 -6.65 18.52 -22.36
C ARG A 83 -7.12 19.42 -23.51
N SER A 84 -8.05 20.34 -23.24
CA SER A 84 -8.57 21.30 -24.23
C SER A 84 -7.68 22.53 -24.41
N TRP A 85 -6.75 22.78 -23.49
CA TRP A 85 -5.85 23.92 -23.55
C TRP A 85 -4.85 23.79 -24.71
N THR A 86 -4.33 24.93 -25.15
CA THR A 86 -3.20 24.95 -26.06
C THR A 86 -1.94 24.37 -25.39
N THR A 87 -1.00 23.88 -26.19
CA THR A 87 0.30 23.42 -25.69
C THR A 87 1.05 24.51 -24.93
N ALA A 88 0.94 25.77 -25.37
CA ALA A 88 1.57 26.91 -24.69
C ALA A 88 0.98 27.12 -23.29
N THR A 89 -0.35 27.06 -23.16
CA THR A 89 -1.03 27.19 -21.87
C THR A 89 -0.70 26.03 -20.93
N ARG A 90 -0.67 24.78 -21.41
CA ARG A 90 -0.25 23.63 -20.60
C ARG A 90 1.18 23.75 -20.11
N ARG A 91 2.09 24.23 -20.96
CA ARG A 91 3.48 24.49 -20.57
C ARG A 91 3.58 25.61 -19.54
N ALA A 92 2.83 26.69 -19.71
CA ALA A 92 2.81 27.79 -18.75
C ALA A 92 2.35 27.28 -17.37
N TYR A 93 1.25 26.53 -17.30
CA TYR A 93 0.77 25.92 -16.07
C TYR A 93 1.78 24.96 -15.43
N ALA A 94 2.39 24.08 -16.23
CA ALA A 94 3.35 23.10 -15.72
C ALA A 94 4.63 23.72 -15.14
N ASN A 95 4.96 24.97 -15.51
CA ASN A 95 6.18 25.68 -15.11
C ASN A 95 5.88 27.01 -14.40
N ASP A 96 4.70 27.17 -13.81
CA ASP A 96 4.29 28.42 -13.16
C ASP A 96 4.94 28.56 -11.77
N LEU A 97 6.11 29.21 -11.73
CA LEU A 97 6.80 29.54 -10.48
C LEU A 97 6.19 30.76 -9.76
N GLY A 98 5.20 31.43 -10.38
CA GLY A 98 4.59 32.65 -9.85
C GLY A 98 3.38 32.42 -8.96
N ASP A 99 2.78 31.22 -9.00
CA ASP A 99 1.62 30.86 -8.17
C ASP A 99 1.94 29.66 -7.27
N TYR A 100 2.02 29.92 -5.97
CA TYR A 100 2.28 28.92 -4.91
C TYR A 100 1.27 27.78 -4.86
N ARG A 101 0.12 27.91 -5.54
CA ARG A 101 -0.92 26.88 -5.63
C ARG A 101 -0.67 25.89 -6.76
N THR A 102 0.30 26.14 -7.62
CA THR A 102 0.60 25.29 -8.78
C THR A 102 1.84 24.43 -8.51
N LEU A 103 2.93 25.07 -8.09
CA LEU A 103 4.19 24.45 -7.76
C LEU A 103 4.54 24.70 -6.29
N VAL A 104 4.89 23.62 -5.57
CA VAL A 104 5.39 23.68 -4.21
C VAL A 104 6.82 23.16 -4.17
N SER A 105 7.70 23.90 -3.50
CA SER A 105 9.04 23.41 -3.17
C SER A 105 8.97 22.63 -1.86
N VAL A 106 9.43 21.39 -1.88
CA VAL A 106 9.52 20.54 -0.69
C VAL A 106 10.99 20.26 -0.43
N THR A 107 11.44 20.27 0.82
CA THR A 107 12.78 19.78 1.13
C THR A 107 12.85 18.27 0.90
N ASP A 108 13.96 17.83 0.33
CA ASP A 108 14.16 16.45 -0.16
C ASP A 108 13.79 15.40 0.92
N ASN A 109 14.17 15.66 2.17
CA ASN A 109 13.90 14.80 3.33
C ASN A 109 12.41 14.43 3.56
N VAL A 110 11.46 15.19 3.03
CA VAL A 110 10.02 14.92 3.17
C VAL A 110 9.51 13.94 2.10
N ASN A 111 10.22 13.78 0.97
CA ASN A 111 9.77 13.01 -0.19
C ASN A 111 10.78 11.94 -0.68
N GLN A 112 11.69 11.45 0.18
CA GLN A 112 12.76 10.51 -0.20
C GLN A 112 12.35 9.04 -0.36
N ALA A 113 11.12 8.70 -0.73
CA ALA A 113 10.80 7.28 -0.91
C ALA A 113 11.66 6.70 -2.04
N ASP A 114 12.71 5.96 -1.69
CA ASP A 114 13.63 5.35 -2.64
C ASP A 114 12.87 4.33 -3.51
N SER A 115 13.27 4.19 -4.77
CA SER A 115 12.65 3.25 -5.71
C SER A 115 12.78 1.80 -5.23
N ALA A 116 13.85 1.45 -4.52
CA ALA A 116 13.99 0.13 -3.89
C ALA A 116 12.95 -0.07 -2.77
N GLU A 117 12.81 0.91 -1.87
CA GLU A 117 11.78 0.88 -0.81
C GLU A 117 10.37 0.78 -1.41
N LYS A 118 10.06 1.58 -2.42
CA LYS A 118 8.77 1.54 -3.13
C LYS A 118 8.51 0.19 -3.77
N SER A 119 9.53 -0.42 -4.39
CA SER A 119 9.41 -1.73 -5.01
C SER A 119 9.24 -2.86 -3.98
N ALA A 120 9.90 -2.75 -2.82
CA ALA A 120 9.77 -3.69 -1.71
C ALA A 120 8.36 -3.64 -1.08
N VAL A 121 7.78 -2.45 -0.95
CA VAL A 121 6.38 -2.29 -0.51
C VAL A 121 5.42 -2.87 -1.55
N GLN A 122 5.69 -2.67 -2.83
CA GLN A 122 4.85 -3.18 -3.92
C GLN A 122 4.93 -4.71 -4.07
N SER A 123 6.09 -5.33 -3.85
CA SER A 123 6.24 -6.79 -3.85
C SER A 123 5.54 -7.44 -2.66
N LEU A 124 5.64 -6.83 -1.47
CA LEU A 124 4.88 -7.24 -0.30
C LEU A 124 3.37 -7.11 -0.55
N ALA A 125 2.93 -6.03 -1.19
CA ALA A 125 1.52 -5.83 -1.54
C ALA A 125 1.00 -6.85 -2.55
N ALA A 126 1.82 -7.22 -3.54
CA ALA A 126 1.43 -8.18 -4.58
C ALA A 126 1.18 -9.60 -4.03
N THR A 127 1.82 -9.95 -2.91
CA THR A 127 1.66 -11.26 -2.25
C THR A 127 0.66 -11.25 -1.10
N CYS A 128 0.19 -10.07 -0.72
CA CYS A 128 -0.73 -9.87 0.40
C CYS A 128 -2.19 -9.77 -0.07
N THR A 129 -3.07 -10.54 0.56
CA THR A 129 -4.53 -10.42 0.35
C THR A 129 -5.21 -9.45 1.32
N SER A 130 -4.46 -8.91 2.29
CA SER A 130 -4.95 -7.90 3.23
C SER A 130 -5.04 -6.52 2.58
N SER A 131 -6.08 -5.76 2.91
CA SER A 131 -6.21 -4.34 2.54
C SER A 131 -5.25 -3.43 3.31
N THR A 132 -4.55 -3.97 4.31
CA THR A 132 -3.62 -3.24 5.17
C THR A 132 -2.30 -3.99 5.23
N ILE A 133 -1.21 -3.28 4.92
CA ILE A 133 0.17 -3.76 4.98
C ILE A 133 0.91 -2.86 5.97
N SER A 134 1.71 -3.44 6.85
CA SER A 134 2.55 -2.70 7.78
C SER A 134 4.01 -3.03 7.52
N VAL A 135 4.84 -2.00 7.35
CA VAL A 135 6.29 -2.14 7.25
C VAL A 135 6.89 -1.63 8.54
N THR A 136 7.74 -2.45 9.17
CA THR A 136 8.43 -2.07 10.40
C THR A 136 9.91 -1.84 10.12
N LEU A 137 10.46 -0.79 10.75
CA LEU A 137 11.90 -0.60 10.85
C LEU A 137 12.41 -1.63 11.87
N ALA A 138 13.16 -2.63 11.39
CA ALA A 138 13.90 -3.50 12.30
C ALA A 138 15.13 -2.73 12.80
N SER A 139 15.29 -2.65 14.13
CA SER A 139 16.45 -2.09 14.81
C SER A 139 17.70 -2.94 14.66
#